data_AF-S3BZK8-F1
#
_entry.id   AF-S3BZK8-F1
#
_cell.length_a   1.000
_cell.length_b   1.000
_cell.length_c   1.000
_cell.angle_alpha   90.00
_cell.angle_beta   90.00
_cell.angle_gamma   90.00
#
_symmetry.space_group_name_H-M   'P 1'
#
loop_
_entity.id
_entity.type
_entity.pdbx_description
1 polymer ?
#
loop_
_entity_poly.entity_id
_entity_poly.type
_entity_poly.pdbx_seq_one_letter_code
_entity_poly.pdbx_strand_id
1 'polypeptide(L)'
;MPLEILNLLEWTGQKTELIELIYSLYATNRISSGKISIKKLTAVFEKLFKVELGDLYHTFHRMKGRSKNLTPFLDALKAALLDHINNSDQK
;
A
#
# COMPACT_ATOMS: atom_id res chain seq x y z
N MET A 1 12.56 -21.17 -9.35
CA MET A 1 12.15 -20.15 -10.32
C MET A 1 11.30 -19.09 -9.59
N PRO A 2 11.90 -18.03 -9.02
CA PRO A 2 11.19 -17.10 -8.12
C PRO A 2 10.31 -16.06 -8.83
N LEU A 3 10.58 -15.80 -10.12
CA LEU A 3 9.93 -14.73 -10.89
C LEU A 3 8.48 -15.03 -11.25
N GLU A 4 8.08 -16.30 -11.34
CA GLU A 4 6.68 -16.68 -11.62
C GLU A 4 5.71 -16.24 -10.51
N ILE A 5 6.19 -16.10 -9.27
CA ILE A 5 5.37 -15.63 -8.14
C ILE A 5 4.84 -14.22 -8.42
N LEU A 6 5.58 -13.38 -9.16
CA LEU A 6 5.13 -12.04 -9.52
C LEU A 6 3.86 -12.06 -10.37
N ASN A 7 3.63 -13.13 -11.14
CA ASN A 7 2.40 -13.28 -11.92
C ASN A 7 1.19 -13.65 -11.06
N LEU A 8 1.37 -14.02 -9.79
CA LEU A 8 0.28 -14.31 -8.86
C LEU A 8 -0.10 -13.11 -8.00
N LEU A 9 0.67 -12.01 -8.07
CA LEU A 9 0.44 -10.83 -7.27
C LEU A 9 -0.51 -9.89 -8.02
N GLU A 10 -1.78 -9.91 -7.60
CA GLU A 10 -2.83 -9.04 -8.13
C GLU A 10 -3.43 -8.24 -6.98
N TRP A 11 -3.56 -6.93 -7.16
CA TRP A 11 -4.24 -6.11 -6.16
C TRP A 11 -5.75 -6.25 -6.31
N THR A 12 -6.39 -6.80 -5.29
CA THR A 12 -7.84 -7.02 -5.24
C THR A 12 -8.59 -5.97 -4.43
N GLY A 13 -7.87 -5.05 -3.78
CA GLY A 13 -8.46 -3.95 -3.01
C GLY A 13 -8.78 -2.72 -3.86
N GLN A 14 -9.19 -1.64 -3.22
CA GLN A 14 -9.43 -0.36 -3.89
C GLN A 14 -8.11 0.32 -4.28
N LYS A 15 -8.11 1.09 -5.36
CA LYS A 15 -6.93 1.89 -5.75
C LYS A 15 -6.50 2.86 -4.65
N THR A 16 -7.45 3.44 -3.93
CA THR A 16 -7.18 4.37 -2.82
C THR A 16 -6.45 3.70 -1.66
N GLU A 17 -6.75 2.43 -1.37
CA GLU A 17 -6.06 1.65 -0.34
C GLU A 17 -4.59 1.42 -0.73
N LEU A 18 -4.33 1.09 -2.00
CA LEU A 18 -2.96 0.93 -2.50
C LEU A 18 -2.19 2.26 -2.49
N ILE A 19 -2.85 3.36 -2.86
CA ILE A 19 -2.27 4.70 -2.81
C ILE A 19 -1.92 5.09 -1.37
N GLU A 20 -2.79 4.79 -0.40
CA GLU A 20 -2.53 5.00 1.02
C GLU A 20 -1.29 4.23 1.49
N LEU A 21 -1.18 2.96 1.12
CA LEU A 21 -0.02 2.12 1.45
C LEU A 21 1.28 2.68 0.84
N ILE A 22 1.26 3.07 -0.44
CA ILE A 22 2.42 3.65 -1.13
C ILE A 22 2.87 4.94 -0.43
N TYR A 23 1.94 5.83 -0.11
CA TYR A 23 2.26 7.08 0.59
C TYR A 23 2.79 6.83 1.99
N SER A 24 2.26 5.84 2.70
CA SER A 24 2.75 5.45 4.03
C SER A 24 4.20 4.96 3.97
N LEU A 25 4.52 4.07 3.03
CA LEU A 25 5.88 3.60 2.82
C LEU A 25 6.83 4.73 2.43
N TYR A 26 6.39 5.62 1.54
CA TYR A 26 7.15 6.81 1.17
C TYR A 26 7.41 7.72 2.38
N ALA A 27 6.39 8.04 3.18
CA ALA A 27 6.49 8.92 4.34
C ALA A 27 7.40 8.37 5.45
N THR A 28 7.47 7.04 5.61
CA THR A 28 8.34 6.42 6.61
C THR A 28 9.82 6.44 6.23
N ASN A 29 10.16 6.72 4.97
CA ASN A 29 11.54 6.73 4.45
C ASN A 29 12.32 5.42 4.67
N ARG A 30 11.63 4.28 4.86
CA ARG A 30 12.28 2.99 5.16
C ARG A 30 12.75 2.24 3.92
N ILE A 31 12.33 2.64 2.72
CA ILE A 31 12.75 2.03 1.47
C ILE A 31 13.90 2.85 0.86
N SER A 32 14.96 2.15 0.42
CA SER A 32 16.14 2.76 -0.21
C SER A 32 16.75 3.92 0.61
N SER A 33 16.70 3.81 1.94
CA SER A 33 17.17 4.84 2.88
C SER A 33 16.54 6.23 2.62
N GLY A 34 15.27 6.27 2.23
CA GLY A 34 14.52 7.50 1.95
C GLY A 34 14.84 8.15 0.61
N LYS A 35 15.69 7.55 -0.24
CA LYS A 35 16.12 8.13 -1.52
C LYS A 35 15.18 7.84 -2.68
N ILE A 36 14.22 6.94 -2.50
CA ILE A 36 13.26 6.58 -3.55
C ILE A 36 12.17 7.64 -3.65
N SER A 37 11.89 8.09 -4.86
CA SER A 37 10.77 9.01 -5.09
C SER A 37 9.45 8.26 -5.05
N ILE A 38 8.38 8.94 -4.65
CA ILE A 38 7.04 8.35 -4.65
C ILE A 38 6.64 7.83 -6.03
N LYS A 39 6.96 8.54 -7.12
CA LYS A 39 6.70 8.08 -8.50
C LYS A 39 7.35 6.73 -8.81
N LYS A 40 8.59 6.51 -8.36
CA LYS A 40 9.28 5.22 -8.54
C LYS A 40 8.61 4.12 -7.70
N LEU A 41 8.20 4.45 -6.47
CA LEU A 41 7.45 3.54 -5.62
C LEU A 41 6.12 3.14 -6.27
N THR A 42 5.38 4.11 -6.80
CA THR A 42 4.15 3.90 -7.57
C THR A 42 4.37 2.94 -8.73
N ALA A 43 5.35 3.20 -9.59
CA ALA A 43 5.64 2.35 -10.74
C ALA A 43 6.00 0.90 -10.35
N VAL A 44 6.71 0.72 -9.22
CA VAL A 44 7.00 -0.60 -8.67
C VAL A 44 5.70 -1.31 -8.26
N PHE A 45 4.82 -0.64 -7.52
CA PHE A 45 3.56 -1.22 -7.05
C PHE A 45 2.57 -1.47 -8.20
N GLU A 46 2.47 -0.59 -9.19
CA GLU A 46 1.66 -0.79 -10.39
C GLU A 46 2.10 -2.04 -11.16
N LYS A 47 3.41 -2.23 -11.34
CA LYS A 47 3.97 -3.42 -11.97
C LYS A 47 3.78 -4.68 -11.12
N LEU A 48 4.03 -4.57 -9.81
CA LEU A 48 3.94 -5.68 -8.87
C LEU A 48 2.52 -6.25 -8.79
N PHE A 49 1.53 -5.37 -8.79
CA PHE A 49 0.13 -5.72 -8.57
C PHE A 49 -0.75 -5.66 -9.81
N LYS A 50 -0.16 -5.39 -10.98
CA LYS A 50 -0.84 -5.31 -12.29
C LYS A 50 -2.03 -4.34 -12.27
N VAL A 51 -1.82 -3.16 -11.68
CA VAL A 51 -2.85 -2.13 -11.52
C VAL A 51 -2.34 -0.79 -12.05
N GLU A 52 -3.24 -0.01 -12.64
CA GLU A 52 -2.95 1.37 -13.04
C GLU A 52 -3.55 2.34 -12.01
N LEU A 53 -2.72 3.10 -11.32
CA LEU A 53 -3.13 4.07 -10.29
C LEU A 53 -3.42 5.46 -10.86
N GLY A 54 -2.89 5.78 -12.03
CA GLY A 54 -3.12 7.05 -12.71
C GLY A 54 -2.54 8.24 -11.94
N ASP A 55 -3.29 9.33 -11.80
CA ASP A 55 -2.84 10.51 -11.07
C ASP A 55 -2.89 10.27 -9.55
N LEU A 56 -1.81 9.67 -9.05
CA LEU A 56 -1.60 9.36 -7.64
C LEU A 56 -1.62 10.61 -6.75
N TYR A 57 -1.02 11.71 -7.22
CA TYR A 57 -0.94 12.96 -6.44
C TYR A 57 -2.31 13.59 -6.26
N HIS A 58 -3.07 13.71 -7.35
CA HIS A 58 -4.42 14.25 -7.31
C HIS A 58 -5.35 13.35 -6.48
N THR A 59 -5.25 12.03 -6.66
CA THR A 59 -6.06 11.07 -5.90
C THR A 59 -5.78 11.15 -4.41
N PHE A 60 -4.51 11.20 -4.00
CA PHE A 60 -4.14 11.34 -2.59
C PHE A 60 -4.55 12.70 -2.01
N HIS A 61 -4.38 13.79 -2.75
CA HIS A 61 -4.85 15.12 -2.32
C HIS A 61 -6.36 15.09 -2.01
N ARG A 62 -7.12 14.43 -2.88
CA ARG A 62 -8.56 14.26 -2.76
C ARG A 62 -8.97 13.34 -1.61
N MET A 63 -8.20 12.29 -1.32
CA MET A 63 -8.43 11.43 -0.16
C MET A 63 -8.38 12.23 1.14
N LYS A 64 -7.41 13.14 1.28
CA LYS A 64 -7.26 13.97 2.48
C LYS A 64 -8.43 14.93 2.75
N GLY A 65 -9.15 15.34 1.70
CA GLY A 65 -10.24 16.32 1.81
C GLY A 65 -11.62 15.74 2.11
N ARG A 66 -11.78 14.41 2.14
CA ARG A 66 -13.11 13.75 2.08
C ARG A 66 -13.56 13.05 3.36
N SER A 67 -12.66 12.76 4.29
CA SER A 67 -12.93 11.80 5.36
C SER A 67 -12.51 12.30 6.73
N LYS A 68 -13.27 11.92 7.75
CA LYS A 68 -12.87 12.05 9.16
C LYS A 68 -11.69 11.14 9.50
N ASN A 69 -11.60 9.97 8.84
CA ASN A 69 -10.45 9.07 8.94
C ASN A 69 -9.59 9.18 7.68
N LEU A 70 -8.33 9.59 7.86
CA LEU A 70 -7.36 9.80 6.78
C LEU A 70 -6.57 8.54 6.41
N THR A 71 -6.62 7.50 7.25
CA THR A 71 -5.83 6.27 7.08
C THR A 71 -6.63 4.97 7.34
N PRO A 72 -7.83 4.81 6.74
CA PRO A 72 -8.68 3.65 7.02
C PRO A 72 -8.04 2.32 6.62
N PHE A 73 -7.20 2.29 5.59
CA PHE A 73 -6.57 1.04 5.16
C PHE A 73 -5.43 0.62 6.08
N LEU A 74 -4.61 1.57 6.57
CA LEU A 74 -3.58 1.26 7.57
C LEU A 74 -4.19 0.77 8.89
N ASP A 75 -5.34 1.31 9.30
CA ASP A 75 -6.08 0.83 10.46
C ASP A 75 -6.49 -0.64 10.28
N ALA A 76 -7.03 -0.97 9.10
CA ALA A 76 -7.40 -2.34 8.75
C ALA A 76 -6.19 -3.28 8.70
N LEU A 77 -5.05 -2.85 8.12
CA LEU A 77 -3.81 -3.62 8.10
C LEU A 77 -3.29 -3.90 9.51
N LYS A 78 -3.31 -2.90 10.39
CA LYS A 78 -2.90 -3.06 11.79
C LYS A 78 -3.80 -4.05 12.52
N ALA A 79 -5.12 -3.91 12.38
CA ALA A 79 -6.08 -4.81 13.01
C ALA A 79 -5.86 -6.26 12.53
N ALA A 80 -5.77 -6.47 11.21
CA ALA A 80 -5.55 -7.78 10.63
C ALA A 80 -4.22 -8.43 11.10
N LEU A 81 -3.15 -7.64 11.24
CA LEU A 81 -1.88 -8.13 11.77
C LEU A 81 -1.99 -8.54 13.25
N LEU A 82 -2.65 -7.72 14.08
CA LEU A 82 -2.85 -8.02 15.49
C LEU A 82 -3.70 -9.29 15.66
N ASP A 83 -4.78 -9.42 14.88
CA ASP A 83 -5.61 -10.62 14.87
C ASP A 83 -4.80 -11.86 14.48
N HIS A 84 -3.94 -11.75 13.47
CA HIS A 84 -3.08 -12.85 13.05
C HIS A 84 -2.11 -13.29 14.18
N ILE A 85 -1.45 -12.33 14.83
CA ILE A 85 -0.51 -12.59 15.94
C ILE A 85 -1.24 -13.26 17.11
N ASN A 86 -2.38 -12.70 17.53
CA ASN A 86 -3.13 -13.23 18.67
C ASN A 86 -3.67 -14.64 18.40
N ASN A 87 -4.05 -14.95 17.15
CA ASN A 87 -4.53 -16.28 16.76
C ASN A 87 -3.39 -17.28 16.53
N SER A 88 -2.18 -16.83 16.18
CA SER A 88 -1.01 -17.70 16.03
C SER A 88 -0.42 -18.13 17.38
N ASP A 89 -0.55 -17.30 18.42
CA ASP A 89 -0.08 -17.60 19.77
C ASP A 89 -1.06 -18.49 20.57
N GLN A 90 -2.25 -18.75 20.03
CA GLN A 90 -3.25 -19.65 20.62
C GLN A 90 -3.16 -21.10 20.10
N LYS A 91 -2.08 -21.46 19.40
CA LYS A 91 -1.83 -22.80 18.86
C LYS A 91 -0.60 -23.47 19.45
#